data_AF-A0A5D8YI56-F1
#
_entry.id   AF-A0A5D8YI56-F1
#
_cell.length_a   1.000
_cell.length_b   1.000
_cell.length_c   1.000
_cell.angle_alpha   90.00
_cell.angle_beta   90.00
_cell.angle_gamma   90.00
#
_symmetry.space_group_name_H-M   'P 1'
#
loop_
_entity.id
_entity.type
_entity.pdbx_description
1 polymer ?
#
loop_
_entity_poly.entity_id
_entity_poly.type
_entity_poly.pdbx_seq_one_letter_code
_entity_poly.pdbx_strand_id
1 'polypeptide(L)' 'MESSEALYLKDLGFLLKERALEALAEARRERSDGAGDFQSGRSAALYEVISLMLSQAENFGIPPEALSLGGVDAERDLIA' A
#
# COMPACT_ATOMS: atom_id res chain seq x y z
N MET A 1 8.79 2.54 -25.14
CA MET A 1 9.61 2.98 -23.99
C MET A 1 8.67 3.69 -23.05
N GLU A 2 8.57 3.22 -21.80
CA GLU A 2 7.71 3.86 -20.79
C GLU A 2 8.28 5.24 -20.42
N SER A 3 7.41 6.20 -20.12
CA SER A 3 7.82 7.53 -19.63
C SER A 3 8.43 7.45 -18.24
N SER A 4 9.29 8.41 -17.88
CA SER A 4 9.86 8.54 -16.53
C SER A 4 8.79 8.56 -15.43
N GLU A 5 7.66 9.19 -15.69
CA GLU A 5 6.52 9.35 -14.80
C GLU A 5 5.85 8.00 -14.52
N ALA A 6 5.67 7.18 -15.57
CA ALA A 6 5.14 5.82 -15.44
C ALA A 6 6.08 4.92 -14.63
N LEU A 7 7.39 5.00 -14.90
CA LEU A 7 8.41 4.25 -14.14
C LEU A 7 8.43 4.69 -12.67
N TYR A 8 8.35 5.99 -12.41
CA TYR A 8 8.26 6.54 -11.06
C TYR A 8 7.03 6.03 -10.31
N LEU A 9 5.84 6.08 -10.92
CA LEU A 9 4.60 5.62 -10.29
C LEU A 9 4.63 4.11 -10.01
N LYS A 10 5.22 3.33 -10.92
CA LYS A 10 5.37 1.88 -10.77
C LYS A 10 6.32 1.52 -9.62
N ASP A 11 7.43 2.23 -9.49
CA ASP A 11 8.38 2.04 -8.39
C ASP A 11 7.77 2.51 -7.06
N LEU A 12 7.11 3.67 -7.06
CA LEU A 12 6.44 4.20 -5.88
C LEU A 12 5.35 3.25 -5.36
N GLY A 13 4.50 2.73 -6.25
CA GLY A 13 3.46 1.78 -5.86
C GLY A 13 4.04 0.48 -5.27
N PHE A 14 5.12 -0.05 -5.86
CA PHE A 14 5.86 -1.19 -5.28
C PHE A 14 6.37 -0.85 -3.87
N LEU A 15 7.06 0.28 -3.72
CA LEU A 15 7.64 0.73 -2.45
C LEU A 15 6.60 1.00 -1.35
N LEU A 16 5.42 1.51 -1.70
CA LEU A 16 4.32 1.70 -0.77
C LEU A 16 3.73 0.37 -0.33
N LYS A 17 3.52 -0.56 -1.26
CA LYS A 17 3.01 -1.90 -0.98
C LYS A 17 3.95 -2.65 -0.03
N GLU A 18 5.25 -2.68 -0.32
CA GLU A 18 6.24 -3.32 0.55
C GLU A 18 6.23 -2.73 1.96
N ARG A 19 6.19 -1.39 2.08
CA ARG A 19 6.12 -0.71 3.38
C ARG A 19 4.83 -1.02 4.14
N ALA A 20 3.70 -1.15 3.45
CA ALA A 20 2.42 -1.47 4.08
C ALA A 20 2.44 -2.89 4.68
N LEU A 21 2.99 -3.85 3.93
CA LEU A 21 3.17 -5.23 4.37
C LEU A 21 4.17 -5.37 5.51
N GLU A 22 5.28 -4.62 5.46
CA GLU A 22 6.27 -4.55 6.53
C GLU A 22 5.64 -4.02 7.83
N ALA A 23 4.95 -2.88 7.76
CA ALA A 23 4.27 -2.30 8.91
C ALA A 23 3.21 -3.24 9.50
N LEU A 24 2.45 -3.95 8.65
CA LEU A 24 1.49 -4.95 9.11
C LEU A 24 2.18 -6.13 9.82
N ALA A 25 3.31 -6.60 9.29
CA ALA A 25 4.08 -7.67 9.89
C ALA A 25 4.74 -7.26 11.22
N GLU A 26 5.20 -6.01 11.34
CA GLU A 26 5.71 -5.42 12.58
C GLU A 26 4.60 -5.27 13.62
N ALA A 27 3.46 -4.68 13.23
CA ALA A 27 2.28 -4.55 14.08
C ALA A 27 1.85 -5.90 14.68
N ARG A 28 1.85 -6.96 13.87
CA ARG A 28 1.50 -8.32 14.34
C ARG A 28 2.50 -8.89 15.33
N ARG A 29 3.79 -8.51 15.24
CA ARG A 29 4.88 -8.95 16.13
C ARG A 29 4.91 -8.19 17.46
N GLU A 30 4.66 -6.88 17.43
CA GLU A 30 4.82 -5.93 18.56
C GLU A 30 3.52 -5.70 19.37
N ARG A 31 2.56 -6.64 19.32
CA ARG A 31 1.27 -6.53 20.04
C ARG A 31 1.39 -6.47 21.57
N SER A 32 2.59 -6.54 22.13
CA SER A 32 2.81 -6.71 23.58
C SER A 32 3.39 -5.48 24.27
N ASP A 33 3.90 -4.50 23.52
CA ASP A 33 4.86 -3.50 24.01
C ASP A 33 4.58 -2.06 23.54
N GLY A 34 3.36 -1.78 23.06
CA GLY A 34 2.90 -0.42 22.70
C GLY A 34 3.44 0.12 21.36
N ALA A 35 4.55 -0.44 20.86
CA ALA A 35 5.04 -0.19 19.50
C ALA A 35 4.08 -0.74 18.41
N GLY A 36 3.31 -1.78 18.74
CA GLY A 36 2.27 -2.34 17.88
C GLY A 36 1.18 -1.34 17.47
N ASP A 37 0.84 -0.35 18.32
CA ASP A 37 -0.16 0.67 17.99
C ASP A 37 0.34 1.63 16.91
N PHE A 38 1.62 2.03 16.99
CA PHE A 38 2.25 2.86 15.97
C PHE A 38 2.33 2.14 14.63
N GLN A 39 2.78 0.88 14.63
CA GLN A 39 2.91 0.11 13.39
C GLN A 39 1.55 -0.22 12.76
N SER A 40 0.52 -0.44 13.58
CA SER A 40 -0.85 -0.59 13.10
C SER A 40 -1.34 0.68 12.43
N GLY A 41 -1.14 1.84 13.06
CA GLY A 41 -1.48 3.14 12.47
C GLY A 41 -0.70 3.45 11.18
N ARG A 42 0.60 3.12 11.15
CA ARG A 42 1.45 3.28 9.96
C ARG A 42 0.97 2.39 8.82
N SER A 43 0.61 1.14 9.10
CA SER A 43 0.05 0.21 8.11
C SER A 43 -1.26 0.76 7.54
N ALA A 44 -2.20 1.18 8.41
CA ALA A 44 -3.47 1.75 7.99
C ALA A 44 -3.30 2.99 7.09
N ALA A 45 -2.40 3.90 7.45
CA ALA A 45 -2.10 5.08 6.64
C ALA A 45 -1.54 4.73 5.25
N LEU A 46 -0.64 3.73 5.16
CA LEU A 46 -0.11 3.27 3.88
C LEU A 46 -1.19 2.62 3.01
N TYR A 47 -2.09 1.84 3.62
CA TYR A 47 -3.26 1.28 2.93
C TYR A 47 -4.21 2.37 2.41
N GLU A 48 -4.43 3.44 3.16
CA GLU A 48 -5.24 4.59 2.70
C GLU A 48 -4.64 5.24 1.45
N VAL A 49 -3.31 5.48 1.44
CA VAL A 49 -2.61 6.03 0.26
C VAL A 49 -2.75 5.08 -0.94
N ILE A 50 -2.53 3.78 -0.76
CA ILE A 50 -2.68 2.78 -1.83
C ILE A 50 -4.12 2.75 -2.37
N SER A 51 -5.11 2.82 -1.48
CA SER A 51 -6.53 2.85 -1.86
C SER A 51 -6.86 4.08 -2.70
N LEU A 52 -6.35 5.25 -2.31
CA LEU A 52 -6.50 6.48 -3.09
C LEU A 52 -5.84 6.33 -4.47
N MET A 53 -4.63 5.77 -4.54
CA MET A 53 -3.96 5.52 -5.82
C MET A 53 -4.76 4.58 -6.73
N LEU A 54 -5.33 3.51 -6.18
CA LEU A 54 -6.17 2.57 -6.95
C LEU A 54 -7.46 3.21 -7.44
N SER A 55 -8.14 4.00 -6.59
CA SER A 55 -9.35 4.74 -6.99
C SER A 55 -9.06 5.76 -8.08
N GLN A 56 -7.93 6.48 -8.00
CA GLN A 56 -7.51 7.36 -9.09
C GLN A 56 -7.18 6.55 -10.34
N ALA A 57 -6.41 5.46 -10.22
CA ALA A 57 -6.05 4.61 -11.34
C ALA A 57 -7.28 4.12 -12.11
N GLU A 58 -8.33 3.67 -11.41
CA GLU A 58 -9.61 3.29 -12.01
C GLU A 58 -10.24 4.42 -12.83
N ASN A 59 -10.30 5.64 -12.29
CA ASN A 59 -10.84 6.81 -12.99
C ASN A 59 -10.06 7.18 -14.26
N PHE A 60 -8.76 6.85 -14.31
CA PHE A 60 -7.89 7.08 -15.47
C PHE A 60 -7.75 5.84 -16.36
N GLY A 61 -8.44 4.73 -16.07
CA GLY A 61 -8.32 3.48 -16.82
C GLY A 61 -6.94 2.82 -16.72
N ILE A 62 -6.21 3.05 -15.63
CA ILE A 62 -4.89 2.47 -15.37
C ILE A 62 -5.08 1.17 -14.58
N PRO A 63 -4.63 0.02 -15.09
CA PRO A 63 -4.74 -1.23 -14.35
C PRO A 63 -3.79 -1.24 -13.12
N PRO A 64 -4.19 -1.82 -11.97
CA PRO A 64 -3.35 -1.88 -10.77
C PRO A 64 -1.95 -2.47 -10.97
N GLU A 65 -1.81 -3.42 -11.91
CA GLU A 65 -0.55 -4.06 -12.26
C GLU A 65 0.46 -3.07 -12.87
N ALA A 66 -0.02 -2.02 -13.55
CA ALA A 66 0.83 -0.96 -14.09
C ALA A 66 1.46 -0.11 -12.98
N LEU A 67 0.85 -0.10 -11.78
CA LEU A 67 1.33 0.61 -10.60
C LEU A 67 2.03 -0.31 -9.60
N SER A 68 2.26 -1.60 -9.94
CA SER A 68 2.75 -2.61 -8.98
C SER A 68 1.85 -2.82 -7.75
N LEU A 69 0.57 -2.43 -7.85
CA LEU A 69 -0.42 -2.52 -6.77
C LEU A 69 -1.38 -3.73 -6.93
N GLY A 70 -1.13 -4.59 -7.92
CA GLY A 70 -1.90 -5.82 -8.12
C GLY A 70 -1.93 -6.71 -6.86
N GLY A 71 -3.09 -7.28 -6.58
CA GLY A 71 -3.31 -8.19 -5.45
C GLY A 71 -3.38 -7.52 -4.07
N VAL A 72 -3.36 -6.18 -4.00
CA VAL A 72 -3.71 -5.45 -2.77
C VAL A 72 -5.23 -5.32 -2.71
N ASP A 73 -5.82 -5.91 -1.69
CA ASP A 73 -7.26 -5.77 -1.42
C ASP A 73 -7.40 -4.91 -0.17
N ALA A 74 -7.48 -3.59 -0.38
CA ALA A 74 -7.47 -2.64 0.71
C ALA A 74 -8.64 -2.83 1.67
N GLU A 75 -9.83 -3.19 1.17
CA GLU A 75 -11.00 -3.46 2.01
C GLU A 75 -10.84 -4.73 2.84
N ARG A 76 -10.30 -5.81 2.24
CA ARG A 76 -10.07 -7.07 2.97
C ARG A 76 -8.91 -6.97 3.95
N ASP A 77 -7.88 -6.19 3.64
CA ASP A 77 -6.66 -6.13 4.42
C ASP A 77 -6.69 -5.06 5.54
N LEU A 78 -7.63 -4.09 5.50
CA LEU A 78 -7.85 -3.08 6.55
C LEU A 78 -8.70 -3.57 7.74
N ILE A 79 -9.48 -4.64 7.59
CA ILE A 79 -10.33 -5.18 8.66
C ILE A 79 -9.57 -6.31 9.36
N ALA A 80 -8.79 -5.97 10.39
CA ALA A 80 -8.16 -6.92 11.32
C ALA A 80 -8.56 -6.61 12.76
#